data_AF-A0AB39XYY8-F1
#
_entry.id   AF-A0AB39XYY8-F1
#
_cell.length_a   1.000
_cell.length_b   1.000
_cell.length_c   1.000
_cell.angle_alpha   90.00
_cell.angle_beta   90.00
_cell.angle_gamma   90.00
#
_symmetry.space_group_name_H-M   'P 1'
#
loop_
_entity.id
_entity.type
_entity.pdbx_description
1 polymer ?
#
loop_
_entity_poly.entity_id
_entity_poly.type
_entity_poly.pdbx_seq_one_letter_code
_entity_poly.pdbx_strand_id
1 'polypeptide(L)'
;MATLRERKTYREQVLRVLYEAVEGNRLLGTTGAKLRRDLHIPEQDLAAACTYLAGEGLITVDWEPGNTPAMVTLTHEGIRRMEAEEEETA
;
A
#
# COMPACT_ATOMS: atom_id res chain seq x y z
N MET A 1 19.44 0.91 -0.56
CA MET A 1 18.46 1.63 0.29
C MET A 1 17.81 2.67 -0.60
N ALA A 2 16.49 2.63 -0.77
CA ALA A 2 15.81 3.55 -1.68
C ALA A 2 16.01 5.02 -1.27
N THR A 3 16.14 5.89 -2.27
CA THR A 3 16.13 7.35 -2.15
C THR A 3 14.77 7.85 -1.64
N LEU A 4 14.72 9.08 -1.13
CA LEU A 4 13.45 9.66 -0.67
C LEU A 4 12.39 9.71 -1.79
N ARG A 5 12.82 9.98 -3.03
CA ARG A 5 11.92 10.00 -4.19
C ARG A 5 11.32 8.61 -4.44
N GLU A 6 12.15 7.58 -4.46
CA GLU A 6 11.70 6.19 -4.64
C GLU A 6 10.74 5.76 -3.52
N ARG A 7 11.03 6.11 -2.26
CA ARG A 7 10.14 5.77 -1.13
C ARG A 7 8.77 6.44 -1.24
N LYS A 8 8.69 7.68 -1.73
CA LYS A 8 7.41 8.35 -1.98
C LYS A 8 6.64 7.62 -3.06
N THR A 9 7.30 7.32 -4.18
CA THR A 9 6.71 6.57 -5.28
C THR A 9 6.23 5.18 -4.85
N TYR A 10 6.97 4.45 -4.00
CA TYR A 10 6.53 3.17 -3.48
C TYR A 10 5.26 3.26 -2.63
N ARG A 11 5.13 4.30 -1.81
CA ARG A 11 3.92 4.52 -1.00
C ARG A 11 2.70 4.78 -1.88
N GLU A 12 2.85 5.65 -2.88
CA GLU A 12 1.81 5.96 -3.86
C GLU A 12 1.39 4.71 -4.64
N GLN A 13 2.34 3.91 -5.12
CA GLN A 13 2.07 2.66 -5.83
C GLN A 13 1.35 1.64 -4.95
N VAL A 14 1.75 1.49 -3.68
CA VAL A 14 1.08 0.58 -2.73
C VAL A 14 -0.36 1.02 -2.48
N LEU A 15 -0.61 2.31 -2.21
CA LEU A 15 -1.97 2.83 -2.01
C LEU A 15 -2.84 2.60 -3.23
N ARG A 16 -2.34 2.92 -4.43
CA ARG A 16 -3.07 2.75 -5.68
C ARG A 16 -3.47 1.30 -5.93
N VAL A 17 -2.55 0.34 -5.79
CA VAL A 17 -2.87 -1.08 -5.99
C VAL A 17 -3.90 -1.58 -4.98
N LEU A 18 -3.84 -1.10 -3.74
CA LEU A 18 -4.83 -1.44 -2.72
C LEU A 18 -6.21 -0.85 -3.04
N TYR A 19 -6.26 0.38 -3.55
CA TYR A 19 -7.50 1.03 -3.97
C TYR A 19 -8.14 0.33 -5.16
N GLU A 20 -7.37 0.05 -6.22
CA GLU A 20 -7.83 -0.72 -7.38
C GLU A 20 -8.34 -2.12 -6.97
N ALA A 21 -7.73 -2.74 -5.94
CA ALA A 21 -8.22 -4.00 -5.39
C ALA A 21 -9.58 -3.86 -4.67
N VAL A 22 -9.80 -2.75 -3.94
CA VAL A 22 -11.08 -2.44 -3.31
C VAL A 22 -12.17 -2.22 -4.37
N GLU A 23 -11.90 -1.42 -5.40
CA GLU A 23 -12.82 -1.18 -6.52
C GLU A 23 -13.18 -2.47 -7.29
N GLY A 24 -12.21 -3.38 -7.45
CA GLY A 24 -12.41 -4.71 -8.01
C GLY A 24 -13.18 -5.69 -7.11
N ASN A 25 -13.81 -5.21 -6.04
CA ASN A 25 -14.57 -5.97 -5.05
C ASN A 25 -13.72 -7.02 -4.27
N ARG A 26 -12.41 -6.80 -4.14
CA ARG A 26 -11.54 -7.59 -3.26
C ARG A 26 -11.42 -6.93 -1.89
N LEU A 27 -12.52 -6.99 -1.15
CA LEU A 27 -12.67 -6.42 0.20
C LEU A 27 -11.72 -7.03 1.26
N LEU A 28 -10.99 -8.09 0.92
CA LEU A 28 -10.11 -8.82 1.84
C LEU A 28 -8.67 -8.29 1.88
N GLY A 29 -8.33 -7.26 1.11
CA GLY A 29 -6.96 -6.76 1.01
C GLY A 29 -6.07 -7.59 0.08
N THR A 30 -4.77 -7.29 0.06
CA THR A 30 -3.75 -7.92 -0.80
C THR A 30 -2.56 -8.39 0.04
N THR A 31 -1.97 -9.53 -0.32
CA THR A 31 -0.78 -10.05 0.39
C THR A 31 0.47 -9.22 0.06
N GLY A 32 1.39 -9.08 1.02
CA GLY A 32 2.66 -8.40 0.79
C GLY A 32 3.50 -9.08 -0.30
N ALA A 33 3.43 -10.41 -0.42
CA ALA A 33 4.07 -11.15 -1.50
C ALA A 33 3.54 -10.76 -2.89
N LYS A 34 2.22 -10.56 -3.03
CA LYS A 34 1.59 -10.10 -4.27
C LYS A 34 1.98 -8.66 -4.58
N LEU A 35 1.96 -7.76 -3.60
CA LEU A 35 2.44 -6.37 -3.76
C LEU A 35 3.90 -6.33 -4.23
N ARG A 36 4.78 -7.11 -3.60
CA ARG A 36 6.20 -7.18 -3.94
C ARG A 36 6.42 -7.61 -5.38
N ARG A 37 5.70 -8.64 -5.83
CA ARG A 37 5.79 -9.17 -7.19
C ARG A 37 5.23 -8.19 -8.21
N ASP A 38 4.06 -7.63 -7.94
CA ASP A 38 3.35 -6.81 -8.91
C ASP A 38 4.05 -5.42 -9.06
N LEU A 39 4.56 -4.85 -7.96
CA LEU A 39 5.23 -3.54 -7.94
C LEU A 39 6.76 -3.61 -8.10
N HIS A 40 7.35 -4.80 -8.10
CA HIS A 40 8.80 -5.02 -8.16
C HIS A 40 9.59 -4.27 -7.06
N ILE A 41 8.98 -4.05 -5.89
CA ILE A 41 9.60 -3.33 -4.77
C ILE A 41 10.46 -4.30 -3.95
N PRO A 42 11.69 -3.93 -3.54
CA PRO A 42 12.47 -4.73 -2.61
C PRO A 42 11.74 -4.95 -1.27
N GLU A 43 11.93 -6.11 -0.64
CA GLU A 43 11.22 -6.46 0.61
C GLU A 43 11.34 -5.38 1.70
N GLN A 44 12.55 -4.88 1.96
CA GLN A 44 12.77 -3.85 2.98
C GLN A 44 12.08 -2.53 2.66
N ASP A 45 12.05 -2.15 1.39
CA ASP A 45 11.41 -0.91 0.95
C ASP A 45 9.89 -1.03 0.97
N LEU A 46 9.35 -2.22 0.64
CA LEU A 46 7.93 -2.53 0.79
C LEU A 46 7.52 -2.49 2.26
N ALA A 47 8.31 -3.13 3.14
CA ALA A 47 8.06 -3.10 4.57
C ALA A 47 8.00 -1.67 5.09
N ALA A 48 8.99 -0.84 4.73
CA ALA A 48 9.05 0.56 5.13
C ALA A 48 7.88 1.39 4.59
N ALA A 49 7.43 1.13 3.34
CA ALA A 49 6.27 1.78 2.77
C ALA A 49 4.99 1.40 3.53
N CYS A 50 4.78 0.11 3.78
CA CYS A 50 3.63 -0.38 4.53
C CYS A 50 3.61 0.13 5.98
N THR A 51 4.74 0.12 6.68
CA THR A 51 4.85 0.70 8.03
C THR A 51 4.50 2.19 8.04
N TYR A 52 4.98 2.95 7.04
CA TYR A 52 4.68 4.37 6.95
C TYR A 52 3.18 4.62 6.74
N LEU A 53 2.59 3.97 5.74
CA LEU A 53 1.18 4.13 5.42
C LEU A 53 0.25 3.68 6.55
N ALA A 54 0.64 2.63 7.29
CA ALA A 54 -0.09 2.19 8.47
C ALA A 54 -0.01 3.22 9.61
N GLY A 55 1.16 3.86 9.78
CA GLY A 55 1.33 4.96 10.74
C GLY A 55 0.48 6.19 10.41
N GLU A 56 0.19 6.42 9.13
CA GLU A 56 -0.72 7.48 8.65
C GLU A 56 -2.20 7.06 8.69
N GLY A 57 -2.52 5.84 9.13
CA GLY A 57 -3.92 5.35 9.20
C GLY A 57 -4.55 4.98 7.85
N LEU A 58 -3.79 5.07 6.74
CA LEU A 58 -4.31 4.83 5.39
C LEU A 58 -4.49 3.34 5.06
N ILE A 59 -3.73 2.47 5.74
CA ILE A 59 -3.81 1.01 5.58
C ILE A 59 -3.76 0.31 6.94
N THR A 60 -4.28 -0.91 7.00
CA THR A 60 -3.94 -1.88 8.05
C THR A 60 -2.98 -2.92 7.51
N VAL A 61 -2.06 -3.39 8.36
CA VAL A 61 -1.03 -4.36 7.98
C VAL A 61 -0.98 -5.47 9.01
N ASP A 62 -1.21 -6.69 8.55
CA ASP A 62 -0.96 -7.90 9.33
C ASP A 62 0.44 -8.42 9.01
N TRP A 63 1.27 -8.51 10.05
CA TRP A 63 2.65 -8.98 9.94
C TRP A 63 2.76 -10.44 10.36
N GLU A 64 3.40 -11.23 9.52
CA GLU A 64 3.96 -12.54 9.90
C GLU A 64 5.44 -12.39 10.26
N PRO A 65 6.07 -13.39 10.91
CA PRO A 65 7.51 -13.37 11.16
C PRO A 65 8.30 -13.09 9.88
N GLY A 66 9.02 -11.97 9.85
CA GLY A 66 9.77 -11.49 8.68
C GLY A 66 9.47 -10.03 8.35
N ASN A 67 9.89 -9.58 7.16
CA ASN A 67 9.67 -8.21 6.68
C ASN A 67 8.64 -8.13 5.54
N THR A 68 8.07 -9.25 5.11
CA THR A 68 6.99 -9.22 4.11
C THR A 68 5.65 -9.24 4.83
N PRO A 69 4.75 -8.27 4.60
CA PRO A 69 3.40 -8.29 5.15
C PRO A 69 2.63 -9.55 4.73
N ALA A 70 1.90 -10.17 5.67
CA ALA A 70 1.01 -11.27 5.36
C ALA A 70 -0.21 -10.77 4.59
N MET A 71 -0.80 -9.68 5.09
CA MET A 71 -1.97 -9.04 4.50
C MET A 71 -1.89 -7.53 4.68
N VAL A 72 -2.35 -6.82 3.65
CA VAL A 72 -2.42 -5.36 3.63
C VAL A 72 -3.79 -4.96 3.12
N THR A 73 -4.49 -4.13 3.88
CA THR A 73 -5.86 -3.73 3.57
C THR A 73 -5.98 -2.21 3.62
N LEU A 74 -6.72 -1.64 2.68
CA LEU A 74 -6.98 -0.20 2.67
C LEU A 74 -8.01 0.15 3.75
N THR A 75 -7.79 1.24 4.49
CA THR A 75 -8.79 1.73 5.45
C THR A 75 -9.80 2.63 4.75
N HIS A 76 -10.88 2.99 5.46
CA HIS A 76 -11.81 4.02 4.98
C HIS A 76 -11.12 5.37 4.74
N GLU A 77 -10.12 5.72 5.57
CA GLU A 77 -9.32 6.94 5.39
C GLU A 77 -8.44 6.86 4.14
N GLY A 78 -7.81 5.69 3.90
CA GLY A 78 -7.07 5.43 2.67
C GLY A 78 -7.93 5.55 1.41
N ILE A 79 -9.17 5.03 1.45
CA ILE A 79 -10.14 5.16 0.36
C ILE A 79 -10.47 6.64 0.11
N ARG A 80 -10.90 7.37 1.14
CA ARG A 80 -11.26 8.80 1.00
C ARG A 80 -10.12 9.65 0.44
N ARG A 81 -8.89 9.36 0.87
CA ARG A 81 -7.70 10.04 0.35
C ARG A 81 -7.55 9.80 -1.15
N MET A 82 -7.67 8.54 -1.59
CA MET A 82 -7.55 8.19 -3.02
C MET A 82 -8.66 8.81 -3.86
N GLU A 83 -9.91 8.77 -3.38
CA GLU A 83 -11.05 9.42 -4.05
C GLU A 83 -10.82 10.94 -4.22
N ALA A 84 -10.30 11.62 -3.20
CA ALA A 84 -9.97 13.04 -3.28
C ALA A 84 -8.85 13.31 -4.32
N GLU A 85 -7.81 12.47 -4.36
CA GLU A 85 -6.73 12.58 -5.37
C GLU A 85 -7.26 12.38 -6.81
N GLU A 86 -8.26 11.51 -7.02
CA GLU A 86 -8.93 11.35 -8.32
C GLU A 86 -9.79 12.55 -8.68
N GLU A 87 -10.58 13.09 -7.74
CA GLU A 87 -11.39 14.30 -7.97
C GLU A 87 -10.55 15.54 -8.31
N GLU A 88 -9.36 15.69 -7.71
CA GLU A 88 -8.44 16.80 -8.00
C GLU A 88 -7.78 16.69 -9.38
N THR A 89 -7.74 15.49 -9.97
CA THR A 89 -7.08 15.22 -11.26
C THR A 89 -8.05 15.06 -12.43
N ALA A 90 -9.37 15.09 -12.18
CA ALA A 90 -10.46 15.02 -13.15
C ALA A 90 -10.87 16.39 -13.72
#